data_AF-A0A0F8ZPH4-F1
#
_entry.id   AF-A0A0F8ZPH4-F1
#
_cell.length_a   1.000
_cell.length_b   1.000
_cell.length_c   1.000
_cell.angle_alpha   90.00
_cell.angle_beta   90.00
_cell.angle_gamma   90.00
#
_symmetry.space_group_name_H-M   'P 1'
#
loop_
_entity.id
_entity.type
_entity.pdbx_description
1 polymer ?
#
loop_
_entity_poly.entity_id
_entity_poly.type
_entity_poly.pdbx_seq_one_letter_code
_entity_poly.pdbx_strand_id
1 'polypeptide(L)'
;MTRQLILQPLTAEAFAPFGEVLEVRGAPDKIINQGMCGRHHDLADLDFGDGRAGISVFDATPRALPFTLDMVERHPLGAQAFLPMHQNPYLVVV
;
A
#
# COMPACT_ATOMS: atom_id res chain seq x y z
N MET A 1 4.69 22.97 -17.97
CA MET A 1 3.31 22.61 -18.34
C MET A 1 2.70 21.85 -17.17
N THR A 2 1.44 22.10 -16.83
CA THR A 2 0.71 21.36 -15.80
C THR A 2 -0.03 20.18 -16.44
N ARG A 3 0.04 19.00 -15.81
CA ARG A 3 -0.71 17.81 -16.20
C ARG A 3 -1.76 17.53 -15.13
N GLN A 4 -2.99 17.28 -15.54
CA GLN A 4 -4.02 16.80 -14.62
C GLN A 4 -3.83 15.29 -14.40
N LEU A 5 -3.87 14.89 -13.13
CA LEU A 5 -3.92 13.49 -12.73
C LEU A 5 -5.37 13.15 -12.39
N ILE A 6 -5.88 12.07 -12.94
CA ILE A 6 -7.25 11.59 -12.69
C ILE A 6 -7.14 10.38 -11.78
N LEU A 7 -7.92 10.37 -10.70
CA LEU A 7 -7.95 9.26 -9.76
C LEU A 7 -8.57 8.02 -10.41
N GLN A 8 -7.99 6.87 -10.13
CA GLN A 8 -8.45 5.57 -10.63
C GLN A 8 -8.63 4.60 -9.46
N PRO A 9 -9.55 3.63 -9.56
CA PRO A 9 -9.65 2.57 -8.56
C PRO A 9 -8.34 1.81 -8.42
N LEU A 10 -7.92 1.55 -7.19
CA LEU A 10 -6.75 0.71 -6.92
C LEU A 10 -7.13 -0.75 -7.16
N THR A 11 -6.36 -1.42 -8.02
CA THR A 11 -6.44 -2.87 -8.27
C THR A 11 -5.02 -3.42 -8.33
N ALA A 12 -4.79 -4.65 -7.88
CA ALA A 12 -3.45 -5.25 -7.95
C ALA A 12 -2.93 -5.32 -9.39
N GLU A 13 -3.82 -5.53 -10.37
CA GLU A 13 -3.47 -5.59 -11.79
C GLU A 13 -2.93 -4.25 -12.29
N ALA A 14 -3.62 -3.14 -11.99
CA ALA A 14 -3.18 -1.82 -12.40
C ALA A 14 -1.96 -1.32 -11.60
N PHE A 15 -1.78 -1.81 -10.37
CA PHE A 15 -0.71 -1.38 -9.48
C PHE A 15 0.58 -2.21 -9.61
N ALA A 16 0.54 -3.39 -10.24
CA ALA A 16 1.66 -4.32 -10.37
C ALA A 16 3.00 -3.69 -10.84
N PRO A 17 3.04 -2.66 -11.72
CA PRO A 17 4.31 -2.01 -12.09
C PRO A 17 4.98 -1.22 -10.94
N PHE A 18 4.24 -0.92 -9.87
CA PHE A 18 4.65 -0.04 -8.78
C PHE A 18 4.79 -0.76 -7.43
N GLY A 19 4.18 -1.95 -7.30
CA GLY A 19 4.22 -2.79 -6.11
C GLY A 19 2.98 -3.66 -5.99
N GLU A 20 2.72 -4.14 -4.77
CA GLU A 20 1.61 -5.03 -4.45
C GLU A 20 0.48 -4.31 -3.70
N VAL A 21 -0.75 -4.79 -3.89
CA VAL A 21 -1.91 -4.34 -3.10
C VAL A 21 -2.18 -5.36 -2.00
N LEU A 22 -2.07 -4.93 -0.76
CA LEU A 22 -2.37 -5.74 0.42
C LEU A 22 -3.88 -5.84 0.63
N GLU A 23 -4.50 -6.85 0.03
CA GLU A 23 -5.94 -7.07 0.12
C GLU A 23 -6.33 -8.54 0.26
N VAL A 24 -7.49 -8.77 0.86
CA VAL A 24 -8.12 -10.10 0.94
C VAL A 24 -8.78 -10.39 -0.41
N ARG A 25 -8.11 -11.19 -1.24
CA ARG A 25 -8.66 -11.71 -2.49
C ARG A 25 -9.12 -13.14 -2.32
N GLY A 26 -10.43 -13.35 -2.38
CA GLY A 26 -11.01 -14.70 -2.40
C GLY A 26 -10.76 -15.51 -1.12
N ALA A 27 -10.49 -16.81 -1.28
CA ALA A 27 -10.26 -17.72 -0.18
C ALA A 27 -8.85 -17.54 0.41
N PRO A 28 -8.67 -17.76 1.74
CA PRO A 28 -7.35 -17.72 2.35
C PRO A 28 -6.45 -18.86 1.85
N ASP A 29 -5.15 -18.61 1.74
CA ASP A 29 -4.16 -19.63 1.37
C ASP A 29 -4.08 -20.76 2.40
N LYS A 30 -4.25 -20.40 3.68
CA LYS A 30 -4.15 -21.33 4.80
C LYS A 30 -5.28 -21.09 5.79
N ILE A 31 -5.86 -22.18 6.28
CA ILE A 31 -6.74 -22.14 7.45
C ILE A 31 -5.90 -22.55 8.67
N ILE A 32 -5.82 -21.67 9.67
CA ILE A 32 -5.05 -21.85 10.89
C ILE A 32 -5.94 -21.72 12.13
N ASN A 33 -5.36 -21.90 13.33
CA ASN A 33 -6.05 -21.77 14.62
C ASN A 33 -7.33 -22.63 14.70
N GLN A 34 -7.21 -23.92 14.38
CA GLN A 34 -8.31 -24.90 14.45
C GLN A 34 -9.53 -24.53 13.59
N GLY A 35 -9.31 -23.92 12.43
CA GLY A 35 -10.41 -23.53 11.54
C GLY A 35 -10.89 -22.09 11.71
N MET A 36 -10.36 -21.36 12.71
CA MET A 36 -10.91 -20.07 13.11
C MET A 36 -10.22 -18.85 12.48
N CYS A 37 -9.17 -19.05 11.66
CA CYS A 37 -8.46 -17.95 11.03
C CYS A 37 -8.02 -18.31 9.62
N GLY A 38 -8.51 -17.54 8.64
CA GLY A 38 -7.99 -17.54 7.28
C GLY A 38 -6.75 -16.66 7.21
N ARG A 39 -5.63 -17.23 6.77
CA ARG A 39 -4.38 -16.51 6.52
C ARG A 39 -4.22 -16.30 5.01
N HIS A 40 -4.30 -15.04 4.60
CA HIS A 40 -3.85 -14.57 3.28
C HIS A 40 -2.35 -14.31 3.38
N HIS A 41 -1.58 -15.20 2.77
CA HIS A 41 -0.17 -15.34 3.04
C HIS A 41 0.66 -14.55 2.04
N ASP A 42 1.63 -13.79 2.56
CA ASP A 42 2.74 -13.27 1.75
C ASP A 42 2.28 -12.32 0.63
N LEU A 43 1.38 -11.39 0.98
CA LEU A 43 0.73 -10.49 0.03
C LEU A 43 1.65 -9.39 -0.55
N ALA A 44 2.87 -9.25 -0.03
CA ALA A 44 3.88 -8.33 -0.56
C ALA A 44 5.28 -8.90 -0.32
N ASP A 45 6.16 -8.73 -1.31
CA ASP A 45 7.58 -9.00 -1.16
C ASP A 45 8.27 -7.80 -0.53
N LEU A 46 9.01 -8.03 0.55
CA LEU A 46 9.63 -6.97 1.34
C LEU A 46 11.15 -7.06 1.26
N ASP A 47 11.75 -6.16 0.50
CA ASP A 47 13.20 -5.96 0.43
C ASP A 47 13.61 -4.73 1.26
N PHE A 48 14.68 -4.85 2.04
CA PHE A 48 15.24 -3.76 2.84
C PHE A 48 16.77 -3.64 2.67
N GLY A 49 17.37 -4.37 1.72
CA GLY A 49 18.82 -4.52 1.62
C GLY A 49 19.43 -5.00 2.94
N ASP A 50 20.44 -4.28 3.43
CA ASP A 50 21.07 -4.52 4.74
C ASP A 50 20.32 -3.87 5.92
N GLY A 51 19.19 -3.21 5.63
CA GLY A 51 18.34 -2.54 6.60
C GLY A 51 17.52 -3.53 7.44
N ARG A 52 17.02 -3.03 8.57
CA ARG A 52 16.08 -3.76 9.43
C ARG A 52 14.66 -3.25 9.19
N ALA A 53 13.70 -4.16 9.10
CA ALA A 53 12.29 -3.81 9.07
C ALA A 53 11.87 -3.00 10.32
N GLY A 54 11.04 -1.99 10.10
CA GLY A 54 10.45 -1.13 11.13
C GLY A 54 8.93 -1.17 11.08
N ILE A 55 8.28 -0.97 12.23
CA ILE A 55 6.84 -0.75 12.33
C ILE A 55 6.65 0.62 12.97
N SER A 56 5.79 1.44 12.39
CA SER A 56 5.55 2.81 12.81
C SER A 56 4.10 3.20 12.55
N VAL A 57 3.63 4.21 13.28
CA VAL A 57 2.30 4.81 13.08
C VAL A 57 2.50 6.21 12.53
N PHE A 58 1.77 6.53 11.47
CA PHE A 58 1.79 7.84 10.83
C PHE A 58 0.48 8.55 11.13
N ASP A 59 0.57 9.70 11.79
CA ASP A 59 -0.56 10.60 12.03
C ASP A 59 -0.46 11.78 11.05
N ALA A 60 -1.16 11.67 9.92
CA ALA A 60 -1.03 12.58 8.80
C ALA A 60 -2.26 13.48 8.66
N THR A 61 -2.04 14.77 8.42
CA THR A 61 -3.11 15.73 8.11
C THR A 61 -3.62 15.54 6.68
N PRO A 62 -4.95 15.36 6.47
CA PRO A 62 -5.52 15.24 5.13
C PRO A 62 -5.26 16.47 4.26
N ARG A 63 -5.09 16.25 2.94
CA ARG A 63 -4.99 17.32 1.95
C ARG A 63 -6.36 17.59 1.32
N ALA A 64 -6.67 18.87 1.08
CA ALA A 64 -7.86 19.26 0.34
C ALA A 64 -7.62 19.15 -1.17
N LEU A 65 -8.67 18.76 -1.91
CA LEU A 65 -8.66 18.76 -3.37
C LEU A 65 -9.33 20.03 -3.92
N PRO A 66 -8.86 20.59 -5.06
CA PRO A 66 -7.74 20.10 -5.87
C PRO A 66 -6.38 20.32 -5.19
N PHE A 67 -5.50 19.34 -5.35
CA PHE A 67 -4.16 19.34 -4.78
C PHE A 67 -3.12 19.43 -5.90
N THR A 68 -2.16 20.37 -5.76
CA THR A 68 -1.00 20.44 -6.65
C THR A 68 0.06 19.48 -6.16
N LEU A 69 0.35 18.44 -6.94
CA LEU A 69 1.48 17.55 -6.69
C LEU A 69 2.76 18.16 -7.27
N ASP A 70 3.65 18.60 -6.39
CA ASP A 70 4.93 19.26 -6.72
C ASP A 70 6.15 18.35 -6.55
N MET A 71 6.03 17.28 -5.75
CA MET A 71 7.08 16.29 -5.54
C MET A 71 6.55 14.86 -5.39
N VAL A 72 7.42 13.92 -5.73
CA VAL A 72 7.31 12.49 -5.39
C VAL A 72 8.64 12.04 -4.79
N GLU A 73 8.59 11.05 -3.91
CA GLU A 73 9.77 10.46 -3.27
C GLU A 73 9.94 9.00 -3.66
N ARG A 74 11.12 8.44 -3.35
CA ARG A 74 11.39 7.00 -3.51
C ARG A 74 12.39 6.52 -2.46
N HIS A 75 12.35 5.23 -2.16
CA HIS A 75 13.31 4.54 -1.30
C HIS A 75 14.15 3.55 -2.13
N PRO A 76 15.37 3.93 -2.57
CA PRO A 76 16.16 3.08 -3.46
C PRO A 76 16.65 1.77 -2.85
N LEU A 77 16.61 1.65 -1.52
CA LEU A 77 17.19 0.54 -0.75
C LEU A 77 16.14 -0.23 0.07
N GLY A 78 14.85 0.02 -0.15
CA GLY A 78 13.85 -0.76 0.54
C GLY A 78 12.41 -0.46 0.17
N ALA A 79 11.56 -1.44 0.41
CA ALA A 79 10.12 -1.36 0.29
C ALA A 79 9.51 -0.55 1.44
N GLN A 80 8.34 0.05 1.18
CA GLN A 80 7.53 0.73 2.17
C GLN A 80 6.07 0.34 1.95
N ALA A 81 5.42 -0.14 3.01
CA ALA A 81 4.02 -0.55 2.99
C ALA A 81 3.18 0.36 3.90
N PHE A 82 2.00 0.75 3.42
CA PHE A 82 1.02 1.52 4.18
C PHE A 82 -0.26 0.70 4.33
N LEU A 83 -0.71 0.50 5.58
CA LEU A 83 -2.02 -0.06 5.90
C LEU A 83 -2.79 0.97 6.73
N PRO A 84 -3.97 1.43 6.29
CA PRO A 84 -4.74 2.39 7.06
C PRO A 84 -5.28 1.72 8.34
N MET A 85 -5.13 2.40 9.48
CA MET A 85 -5.73 1.99 10.76
C MET A 85 -7.20 2.44 10.89
N HIS A 86 -7.83 2.84 9.78
CA HIS A 86 -9.21 3.29 9.68
C HIS A 86 -9.84 2.78 8.37
N GLN A 87 -11.16 2.88 8.24
CA GLN A 87 -11.89 2.43 7.04
C GLN A 87 -12.06 3.50 5.95
N ASN A 88 -11.51 4.71 6.14
CA ASN A 88 -11.58 5.75 5.11
C ASN A 88 -10.64 5.42 3.93
N PRO A 89 -11.09 5.65 2.68
CA PRO A 89 -10.20 5.57 1.53
C PRO A 89 -9.13 6.66 1.59
N TYR A 90 -7.98 6.38 1.02
CA TYR A 90 -6.90 7.34 0.81
C TYR A 90 -6.37 7.21 -0.62
N LEU A 91 -5.61 8.21 -1.05
CA LEU A 91 -5.05 8.27 -2.40
C LEU A 91 -3.56 7.94 -2.37
N VAL A 92 -3.12 7.19 -3.37
CA VAL A 92 -1.71 6.88 -3.64
C VAL A 92 -1.34 7.48 -5.00
N VAL A 93 -0.13 8.02 -5.10
CA VAL A 93 0.45 8.46 -6.38
C VAL A 93 1.81 7.81 -6.54
N VAL A 94 2.05 7.21 -7.71
CA VAL A 94 3.25 6.46 -8.10
C VAL A 94 3.67 6.84 -9.51
#